data_AF-K0INF1-F1
#
_entry.id   AF-K0INF1-F1
#
_cell.length_a   1.000
_cell.length_b   1.000
_cell.length_c   1.000
_cell.angle_alpha   90.00
_cell.angle_beta   90.00
_cell.angle_gamma   90.00
#
_symmetry.space_group_name_H-M   'P 1'
#
loop_
_entity.id
_entity.type
_entity.pdbx_description
1 polymer ?
#
loop_
_entity_poly.entity_id
_entity_poly.type
_entity_poly.pdbx_seq_one_letter_code
_entity_poly.pdbx_strand_id
1 'polypeptide(L)' 'MNIALIEKSSKGLKLNLYSETLAPIESESFDDLYTLNFHLQTLAKKHRIEKGLLVVHDKDRNAVNLSITLDENSFFVS' A
#
# COMPACT_ATOMS: atom_id res chain seq x y z
N MET A 1 -8.38 7.45 -8.90
CA MET A 1 -7.83 6.14 -8.44
C MET A 1 -6.57 6.38 -7.62
N ASN A 2 -6.54 5.95 -6.37
CA ASN A 2 -5.35 6.12 -5.51
C ASN A 2 -4.31 5.04 -5.78
N ILE A 3 -3.05 5.32 -5.48
CA ILE A 3 -1.95 4.35 -5.67
C ILE A 3 -1.27 4.14 -4.31
N ALA A 4 -1.30 2.91 -3.80
CA ALA A 4 -0.58 2.50 -2.61
C ALA A 4 0.68 1.73 -3.03
N LEU A 5 1.85 2.33 -2.84
CA LEU A 5 3.15 1.70 -3.06
C LEU A 5 3.70 1.18 -1.75
N ILE A 6 3.95 -0.13 -1.70
CA ILE A 6 4.57 -0.82 -0.58
C ILE A 6 5.94 -1.29 -1.01
N GLU A 7 6.97 -0.81 -0.32
CA GLU A 7 8.34 -1.24 -0.49
C GLU A 7 8.66 -2.21 0.65
N LYS A 8 8.89 -3.48 0.30
CA LYS A 8 9.29 -4.55 1.22
C LYS A 8 10.78 -4.80 1.07
N SER A 9 11.48 -4.84 2.20
CA SER A 9 12.91 -5.17 2.25
C SER A 9 13.28 -5.77 3.59
N SER A 10 14.51 -6.27 3.71
CA SER A 10 15.05 -6.76 4.97
C SER A 10 15.16 -5.69 6.06
N LYS A 11 15.02 -4.40 5.68
CA LYS A 11 15.06 -3.24 6.59
C LYS A 11 13.67 -2.82 7.07
N GLY A 12 12.61 -3.51 6.63
CA GLY A 12 11.23 -3.21 7.00
C GLY A 12 10.33 -2.91 5.80
N LEU A 13 9.14 -2.41 6.11
CA LEU A 13 8.08 -2.12 5.16
C LEU A 13 7.84 -0.62 5.11
N LYS A 14 7.69 -0.07 3.90
CA LYS A 14 7.33 1.34 3.73
C LYS A 14 6.13 1.48 2.82
N LEU A 15 5.11 2.19 3.28
CA LEU A 15 3.95 2.61 2.51
C LEU A 15 4.17 4.03 2.00
N ASN A 16 3.83 4.26 0.74
CA ASN A 16 3.60 5.58 0.17
C ASN A 16 2.25 5.57 -0.54
N LEU A 17 1.34 6.45 -0.13
CA LEU A 17 0.03 6.63 -0.75
C LEU A 17 0.04 7.89 -1.61
N TYR A 18 -0.45 7.75 -2.83
CA TYR A 18 -0.58 8.83 -3.81
C TYR A 18 -2.02 9.02 -4.26
N SER A 19 -2.33 10.25 -4.66
CA SER A 19 -3.52 10.57 -5.43
C SER A 19 -3.41 10.04 -6.86
N GLU A 20 -4.47 10.19 -7.63
CA GLU A 20 -4.47 9.86 -9.05
C GLU A 20 -3.53 10.72 -9.91
N THR A 21 -3.15 11.90 -9.43
CA THR A 21 -2.18 12.79 -10.08
C THR A 21 -0.75 12.55 -9.60
N LEU A 22 -0.50 11.44 -8.90
CA LEU A 22 0.76 11.11 -8.24
C LEU A 22 1.18 12.14 -7.16
N ALA A 23 0.25 12.95 -6.66
CA ALA A 23 0.54 13.81 -5.53
C ALA A 23 0.65 12.95 -4.26
N PRO A 24 1.70 13.12 -3.43
CA PRO A 24 1.85 12.37 -2.20
C PRO A 24 0.74 12.74 -1.21
N ILE A 25 0.12 11.72 -0.61
CA ILE A 25 -0.92 11.86 0.41
C ILE A 25 -0.36 11.49 1.78
N GLU A 26 0.29 10.33 1.87
CA GLU A 26 0.79 9.78 3.13
C GLU A 26 2.03 8.91 2.89
N SER A 27 2.94 8.89 3.85
CA SER A 27 4.03 7.91 3.89
C SER A 27 4.27 7.46 5.32
N GLU A 28 4.37 6.16 5.51
CA GLU A 28 4.56 5.54 6.82
C GLU A 28 5.43 4.28 6.73
N SER A 29 6.18 4.00 7.78
CA SER A 29 7.05 2.82 7.89
C SER A 29 6.49 1.87 8.93
N PHE A 30 6.61 0.57 8.68
CA PHE A 30 6.08 -0.48 9.53
C PHE A 30 7.15 -1.55 9.77
N ASP A 31 7.19 -2.06 11.00
CA ASP A 31 8.12 -3.12 11.40
C ASP A 31 7.66 -4.51 10.94
N ASP A 32 6.35 -4.70 10.75
CA ASP A 32 5.75 -6.00 10.42
C ASP A 32 4.53 -5.89 9.49
N LEU A 33 4.20 -7.01 8.83
CA LEU A 33 3.11 -7.10 7.87
C LEU A 33 1.72 -7.01 8.51
N TYR A 34 1.55 -7.42 9.76
CA TYR A 34 0.25 -7.36 10.43
C TYR A 34 -0.15 -5.91 10.68
N THR A 35 0.78 -5.11 11.22
CA THR A 35 0.56 -3.68 11.47
C THR A 35 0.32 -2.92 10.16
N LEU A 36 1.10 -3.21 9.11
CA LEU A 36 0.86 -2.65 7.77
C LEU A 36 -0.54 -3.01 7.24
N ASN A 37 -0.92 -4.29 7.26
CA ASN A 37 -2.21 -4.73 6.72
C ASN A 37 -3.39 -4.15 7.49
N PHE A 38 -3.27 -4.03 8.82
CA PHE A 38 -4.28 -3.34 9.61
C PHE A 38 -4.42 -1.87 9.18
N HIS A 39 -3.30 -1.17 9.01
CA HIS A 39 -3.30 0.22 8.52
C HIS A 39 -3.93 0.36 7.13
N LEU A 40 -3.56 -0.53 6.21
CA LEU A 40 -4.08 -0.56 4.84
C LEU A 40 -5.61 -0.64 4.78
N GLN A 41 -6.23 -1.43 5.65
CA GLN A 41 -7.70 -1.51 5.76
C GLN A 41 -8.33 -0.18 6.19
N THR A 42 -7.61 0.64 6.97
CA THR A 42 -8.10 1.96 7.38
C THR A 42 -7.98 3.03 6.29
N LEU A 43 -7.04 2.88 5.36
CA LEU A 43 -6.77 3.89 4.30
C LEU A 43 -7.98 4.14 3.42
N ALA A 44 -8.69 3.07 3.06
CA ALA A 44 -9.87 3.16 2.21
C ALA A 44 -10.95 4.03 2.85
N LYS A 45 -11.19 3.90 4.16
CA LYS A 45 -12.10 4.79 4.91
C LYS A 45 -11.55 6.20 5.03
N LYS A 46 -10.30 6.32 5.47
CA LYS A 46 -9.65 7.60 5.78
C LYS A 46 -9.61 8.55 4.58
N HIS A 47 -9.31 8.00 3.41
CA HIS A 47 -9.16 8.77 2.17
C HIS A 47 -10.32 8.58 1.19
N ARG A 48 -11.40 7.90 1.59
CA ARG A 48 -12.56 7.58 0.75
C ARG A 48 -12.16 6.95 -0.60
N ILE A 49 -11.26 5.97 -0.53
CA ILE A 49 -10.72 5.31 -1.72
C ILE A 49 -11.77 4.29 -2.21
N GLU A 50 -12.42 4.60 -3.32
CA GLU A 50 -13.35 3.67 -3.99
C GLU A 50 -12.63 2.65 -4.88
N LYS A 51 -11.45 3.02 -5.38
CA LYS A 51 -10.62 2.16 -6.24
C LYS A 51 -9.16 2.54 -6.10
N GLY A 52 -8.32 1.55 -5.86
CA GLY A 52 -6.89 1.71 -5.73
C GLY A 52 -6.08 0.80 -6.65
N LEU A 53 -4.83 1.20 -6.89
CA LEU A 53 -3.78 0.33 -7.39
C LEU A 53 -2.83 0.05 -6.22
N LEU A 54 -2.72 -1.22 -5.85
CA LEU A 54 -1.73 -1.69 -4.88
C LEU A 54 -0.49 -2.15 -5.64
N VAL A 55 0.64 -1.54 -5.33
CA VAL A 55 1.95 -1.86 -5.89
C VAL A 55 2.82 -2.39 -4.77
N VAL A 56 3.24 -3.64 -4.85
CA VAL A 56 4.15 -4.25 -3.88
C VAL A 56 5.49 -4.51 -4.55
N HIS A 57 6.51 -3.77 -4.13
CA HIS A 57 7.89 -3.95 -4.57
C HIS A 57 8.68 -4.66 -3.47
N ASP A 58 8.97 -5.95 -3.70
CA ASP A 58 9.90 -6.74 -2.89
C ASP A 58 11.32 -6.48 -3.38
N LYS A 59 12.05 -5.61 -2.67
CA LYS A 59 13.42 -5.21 -3.01
C LYS A 59 14.42 -6.34 -2.86
N ASP A 60 14.20 -7.23 -1.90
CA ASP A 60 15.11 -8.34 -1.63
C ASP A 60 15.03 -9.38 -2.74
N ARG A 61 13.84 -9.59 -3.29
CA ARG A 61 13.58 -10.53 -4.39
C ARG A 61 13.61 -9.88 -5.77
N ASN A 62 13.80 -8.56 -5.84
CA ASN A 62 13.68 -7.74 -7.04
C ASN A 62 12.40 -8.05 -7.84
N ALA A 63 11.26 -8.09 -7.14
CA ALA A 63 9.98 -8.48 -7.70
C ALA A 63 8.92 -7.40 -7.46
N VAL A 64 8.05 -7.20 -8.45
CA VAL A 64 6.93 -6.25 -8.36
C VAL A 64 5.62 -6.99 -8.61
N ASN A 65 4.67 -6.81 -7.70
CA ASN A 65 3.29 -7.27 -7.84
C ASN A 65 2.34 -6.09 -7.92
N LEU A 66 1.34 -6.18 -8.80
CA LEU A 66 0.35 -5.16 -9.05
C LEU A 66 -1.03 -5.78 -8.90
N SER A 67 -1.89 -5.19 -8.07
CA SER A 67 -3.27 -5.61 -7.93
C SER A 67 -4.21 -4.40 -7.88
N ILE A 68 -5.41 -4.56 -8.42
CA ILE A 68 -6.48 -3.56 -8.29
C ILE A 68 -7.22 -3.85 -7.00
N THR A 69 -7.40 -2.82 -6.18
CA THR A 69 -8.20 -2.89 -4.97
C THR A 69 -9.56 -2.22 -5.22
N LEU A 70 -10.63 -2.99 -5.04
CA LEU A 70 -12.01 -2.55 -5.33
C LEU A 70 -12.80 -2.19 -4.07
N ASP A 71 -12.28 -2.57 -2.90
CA ASP A 71 -12.86 -2.29 -1.59
C ASP A 71 -11.78 -2.33 -0.49
N GLU A 72 -12.19 -2.04 0.75
CA GLU A 72 -11.34 -2.02 1.94
C GLU A 72 -10.64 -3.36 2.19
N ASN A 73 -11.30 -4.47 1.90
CA ASN A 73 -10.78 -5.81 2.14
C ASN A 73 -9.75 -6.24 1.09
N SER A 74 -9.72 -5.55 -0.05
CA SER A 74 -8.78 -5.80 -1.14
C SER A 74 -7.38 -5.22 -0.85
N PHE A 75 -7.26 -4.30 0.11
CA PHE A 75 -5.99 -3.72 0.53
C PHE A 75 -5.24 -4.66 1.48
N PHE A 76 -4.56 -5.66 0.91
CA PHE A 76 -3.84 -6.68 1.67
C PHE A 76 -2.54 -7.10 0.97
N VAL A 77 -1.49 -7.32 1.75
CA VAL A 77 -0.19 -7.85 1.31
C VAL A 77 0.12 -9.16 2.03
N SER A 78 0.40 -10.20 1.24
CA SER A 78 0.87 -11.52 1.69
C SER A 78 2.39 -11.61 1.81
#